data_AF-A0AAD8UV48-F1
#
_entry.id   AF-A0AAD8UV48-F1
#
_cell.length_a   1.000
_cell.length_b   1.000
_cell.length_c   1.000
_cell.angle_alpha   90.00
_cell.angle_beta   90.00
_cell.angle_gamma   90.00
#
_symmetry.space_group_name_H-M   'P 1'
#
loop_
_entity.id
_entity.type
_entity.pdbx_description
1 polymer ?
#
loop_
_entity_poly.entity_id
_entity_poly.type
_entity_poly.pdbx_seq_one_letter_code
_entity_poly.pdbx_strand_id
1 'polypeptide(L)'
;MSASEFEAAAKYVAGAKDMKVTNEDKLDFYKFYKQATVGDCNTQKPGMFQMQQKYMWDAWNGISGMAKEDAKVAYVALLDKLEPGWRSK
;
A
#
# COMPACT_ATOMS: atom_id res chain seq x y z
N MET A 1 16.05 2.10 -2.03
CA MET A 1 15.27 2.77 -0.98
C MET A 1 15.35 1.91 0.27
N SER A 2 15.69 2.50 1.40
CA SER A 2 15.91 1.76 2.65
C SER A 2 14.58 1.45 3.33
N ALA A 3 14.52 0.36 4.11
CA ALA A 3 13.33 0.01 4.89
C ALA A 3 12.83 1.17 5.78
N SER A 4 13.74 2.06 6.20
CA SER A 4 13.43 3.27 6.96
C SER A 4 12.54 4.27 6.21
N GLU A 5 12.68 4.45 4.89
CA GLU A 5 11.84 5.36 4.12
C GLU A 5 10.39 4.87 4.06
N PHE A 6 10.21 3.56 3.89
CA PHE A 6 8.89 2.94 3.89
C PHE A 6 8.19 3.08 5.25
N GLU A 7 8.91 2.88 6.35
CA GLU A 7 8.33 3.06 7.68
C GLU A 7 7.92 4.51 7.95
N ALA A 8 8.74 5.47 7.52
CA ALA A 8 8.39 6.90 7.61
C ALA A 8 7.15 7.23 6.76
N ALA A 9 7.12 6.76 5.52
CA ALA A 9 5.97 6.90 4.62
C ALA A 9 4.71 6.28 5.22
N ALA A 10 4.79 5.06 5.75
CA ALA A 10 3.66 4.37 6.36
C ALA A 10 3.12 5.12 7.59
N LYS A 11 4.02 5.66 8.43
CA LYS A 11 3.63 6.51 9.57
C LYS A 11 2.95 7.80 9.10
N TYR A 12 3.48 8.44 8.06
CA TYR A 12 2.90 9.65 7.50
C TYR A 12 1.49 9.38 6.95
N VAL A 13 1.32 8.35 6.13
CA VAL A 13 0.02 7.95 5.57
C VAL A 13 -0.97 7.58 6.67
N ALA A 14 -0.52 6.91 7.74
CA ALA A 14 -1.37 6.57 8.88
C ALA A 14 -1.82 7.82 9.69
N GLY A 15 -0.99 8.86 9.74
CA GLY A 15 -1.30 10.13 10.43
C GLY A 15 -2.01 11.17 9.55
N ALA A 16 -1.93 11.04 8.23
CA ALA A 16 -2.45 12.01 7.29
C ALA A 16 -3.98 11.92 7.19
N LYS A 17 -4.68 12.87 7.81
CA LYS A 17 -6.16 12.96 7.78
C LYS A 17 -6.69 13.72 6.55
N ASP A 18 -5.90 14.61 5.99
CA ASP A 18 -6.31 15.54 4.92
C ASP A 18 -5.66 15.24 3.56
N MET A 19 -5.02 14.07 3.41
CA MET A 19 -4.42 13.68 2.14
C MET A 19 -5.52 13.37 1.13
N LYS A 20 -5.49 14.06 -0.02
CA LYS A 20 -6.44 13.84 -1.10
C LYS A 20 -6.10 12.56 -1.85
N VAL A 21 -6.59 11.43 -1.34
CA VAL A 21 -6.43 10.11 -1.96
C VAL A 21 -7.74 9.56 -2.47
N THR A 22 -7.70 8.99 -3.66
CA THR A 22 -8.84 8.25 -4.22
C THR A 22 -8.98 6.88 -3.54
N ASN A 23 -10.10 6.19 -3.77
CA ASN A 23 -10.26 4.83 -3.27
C ASN A 23 -9.27 3.85 -3.92
N GLU A 24 -8.89 4.08 -5.17
CA GLU A 24 -7.87 3.29 -5.87
C GLU A 24 -6.49 3.49 -5.22
N ASP A 25 -6.11 4.72 -4.91
CA ASP A 25 -4.86 5.02 -4.20
C ASP A 25 -4.80 4.32 -2.83
N LYS A 26 -5.92 4.27 -2.10
CA LYS A 26 -6.00 3.54 -0.81
C LYS A 26 -5.78 2.03 -0.99
N LEU A 27 -6.34 1.44 -2.06
CA LEU A 27 -6.12 0.03 -2.39
C LEU A 27 -4.67 -0.23 -2.79
N ASP A 28 -4.05 0.73 -3.50
CA ASP A 28 -2.65 0.63 -3.91
C ASP A 28 -1.70 0.75 -2.71
N PHE A 29 -1.94 1.68 -1.78
CA PHE A 29 -1.21 1.70 -0.52
C PHE A 29 -1.38 0.40 0.25
N TYR A 30 -2.60 -0.13 0.32
CA TYR A 30 -2.87 -1.39 1.01
C TYR A 30 -2.10 -2.56 0.39
N LYS A 31 -2.18 -2.79 -0.93
CA LYS A 31 -1.51 -3.92 -1.59
C LYS A 31 0.01 -3.83 -1.39
N PHE A 32 0.62 -2.67 -1.61
CA PHE A 32 2.07 -2.50 -1.47
C PHE A 32 2.51 -2.66 -0.01
N TYR A 33 1.73 -2.13 0.95
CA TYR A 33 2.03 -2.31 2.37
C TYR A 33 1.97 -3.79 2.78
N LYS A 34 0.94 -4.52 2.34
CA LYS A 34 0.79 -5.95 2.64
C LYS A 34 1.91 -6.77 2.00
N GLN A 35 2.27 -6.49 0.75
CA GLN A 35 3.38 -7.18 0.08
C GLN A 35 4.73 -6.86 0.72
N ALA A 36 4.98 -5.60 1.10
CA ALA A 36 6.22 -5.18 1.76
C ALA A 36 6.42 -5.82 3.15
N THR A 37 5.33 -6.06 3.88
CA THR A 37 5.36 -6.57 5.26
C THR A 37 5.23 -8.09 5.30
N VAL A 38 4.13 -8.61 4.74
CA VAL A 38 3.82 -10.05 4.73
C VAL A 38 4.56 -10.74 3.60
N GLY A 39 4.54 -10.17 2.40
CA GLY A 39 4.87 -10.85 1.15
C GLY A 39 3.60 -11.28 0.44
N ASP A 40 3.70 -12.36 -0.33
CA ASP A 40 2.62 -12.89 -1.16
C ASP A 40 1.31 -13.11 -0.38
N CYS A 41 0.20 -12.92 -1.09
CA CYS A 41 -1.12 -13.09 -0.53
C CYS A 41 -1.33 -14.53 -0.06
N ASN A 42 -1.49 -14.70 1.25
CA ASN A 42 -1.64 -16.00 1.92
C ASN A 42 -3.04 -16.18 2.54
N THR A 43 -3.98 -15.29 2.22
CA THR A 43 -5.35 -15.33 2.74
C THR A 43 -6.31 -15.89 1.70
N GLN A 44 -7.39 -16.52 2.17
CA GLN A 44 -8.43 -17.02 1.27
C GLN A 44 -9.23 -15.87 0.67
N LYS A 45 -9.73 -16.08 -0.56
CA LYS A 45 -10.57 -15.11 -1.26
C LYS A 45 -11.84 -14.81 -0.45
N PRO A 46 -12.14 -13.55 -0.15
CA PRO A 46 -13.35 -13.16 0.57
C PRO A 46 -14.63 -13.57 -0.15
N GLY A 47 -15.68 -13.85 0.63
CA GLY A 47 -17.00 -14.20 0.11
C GLY A 47 -17.66 -13.09 -0.71
N MET A 48 -18.60 -13.45 -1.59
CA MET A 48 -19.22 -12.55 -2.58
C MET A 48 -19.87 -11.29 -1.97
N PHE A 49 -20.33 -11.36 -0.72
CA PHE A 49 -20.98 -10.26 0.00
C PHE A 49 -19.99 -9.22 0.57
N GLN A 50 -18.68 -9.51 0.56
CA GLN A 50 -17.64 -8.65 1.15
C GLN A 50 -16.86 -7.90 0.07
N MET A 51 -17.56 -7.06 -0.70
CA MET A 51 -17.02 -6.35 -1.88
C MET A 51 -15.72 -5.59 -1.58
N GLN A 52 -15.67 -4.79 -0.51
CA GLN A 52 -14.49 -4.02 -0.14
C GLN A 52 -13.27 -4.93 0.14
N GLN A 53 -13.48 -5.99 0.90
CA GLN A 53 -12.41 -6.94 1.21
C GLN A 53 -11.97 -7.70 -0.03
N LYS A 54 -12.91 -8.03 -0.92
CA LYS A 54 -12.61 -8.63 -2.21
C LYS A 54 -11.69 -7.73 -3.03
N TYR A 55 -11.97 -6.41 -3.12
CA TYR A 55 -11.08 -5.49 -3.82
C TYR A 55 -9.68 -5.40 -3.18
N MET A 56 -9.61 -5.34 -1.85
CA MET A 56 -8.34 -5.35 -1.12
C MET A 56 -7.55 -6.66 -1.36
N TRP A 57 -8.26 -7.78 -1.38
CA TRP A 57 -7.68 -9.09 -1.66
C TRP A 57 -7.21 -9.20 -3.10
N ASP A 58 -8.05 -8.81 -4.07
CA ASP A 58 -7.72 -8.84 -5.51
C ASP A 58 -6.51 -7.93 -5.79
N ALA A 59 -6.43 -6.76 -5.15
CA ALA A 59 -5.28 -5.84 -5.27
C ALA A 59 -3.98 -6.44 -4.70
N TRP A 60 -4.03 -7.08 -3.54
CA TRP A 60 -2.85 -7.71 -2.92
C TRP A 60 -2.45 -8.99 -3.66
N ASN A 61 -3.40 -9.85 -3.99
CA ASN A 61 -3.16 -11.07 -4.75
C ASN A 61 -2.66 -10.79 -6.18
N GLY A 62 -3.10 -9.68 -6.79
CA GLY A 62 -2.66 -9.26 -8.12
C GLY A 62 -1.17 -8.87 -8.23
N ILE A 63 -0.50 -8.59 -7.10
CA ILE A 63 0.94 -8.30 -7.05
C ILE A 63 1.75 -9.43 -6.37
N SER A 64 1.15 -10.62 -6.25
CA SER A 64 1.86 -11.80 -5.75
C SER A 64 3.08 -12.11 -6.64
N GLY A 65 4.21 -12.43 -6.02
CA GLY A 65 5.51 -12.61 -6.67
C GLY A 65 6.36 -11.33 -6.74
N MET A 66 5.82 -10.16 -6.39
CA MET A 66 6.59 -8.92 -6.28
C MET A 66 7.52 -8.97 -5.05
N ALA A 67 8.79 -8.58 -5.20
CA ALA A 67 9.73 -8.55 -4.08
C ALA A 67 9.27 -7.54 -3.01
N LYS A 68 9.60 -7.81 -1.74
CA LYS A 68 9.23 -6.93 -0.63
C LYS A 68 9.86 -5.54 -0.79
N GLU A 69 11.07 -5.51 -1.30
CA GLU A 69 11.84 -4.29 -1.58
C GLU A 69 11.15 -3.46 -2.66
N ASP A 70 10.70 -4.09 -3.75
CA ASP A 70 9.99 -3.39 -4.83
C ASP A 70 8.65 -2.84 -4.33
N ALA A 71 7.95 -3.59 -3.49
CA ALA A 71 6.69 -3.14 -2.89
C ALA A 71 6.90 -1.90 -2.01
N LYS A 72 8.00 -1.83 -1.24
CA LYS A 72 8.38 -0.64 -0.46
C LYS A 72 8.66 0.56 -1.37
N VAL A 73 9.39 0.35 -2.47
CA VAL A 73 9.69 1.40 -3.46
C VAL A 73 8.39 1.92 -4.08
N ALA A 74 7.50 1.02 -4.49
CA ALA A 74 6.21 1.40 -5.09
C ALA A 74 5.30 2.16 -4.11
N TYR A 75 5.28 1.76 -2.83
CA TYR A 75 4.54 2.48 -1.79
C TYR A 75 5.02 3.92 -1.64
N VAL A 76 6.34 4.11 -1.56
CA VAL A 76 6.94 5.44 -1.43
C VAL A 76 6.71 6.28 -2.68
N ALA A 77 6.88 5.69 -3.87
CA ALA A 77 6.62 6.37 -5.14
C ALA A 77 5.15 6.82 -5.29
N LEU A 78 4.20 6.01 -4.79
CA LEU A 78 2.79 6.40 -4.75
C LEU A 78 2.57 7.60 -3.82
N LEU A 79 3.19 7.58 -2.64
CA LEU A 79 3.13 8.72 -1.71
C LEU A 79 3.76 9.98 -2.32
N ASP A 80 4.87 9.85 -3.04
CA ASP A 80 5.52 10.97 -3.74
C ASP A 80 4.62 11.60 -4.79
N LYS A 81 3.88 10.77 -5.51
CA LYS A 81 2.95 11.22 -6.54
C LYS A 81 1.78 11.99 -5.93
N LEU A 82 1.30 11.56 -4.77
CA LEU A 82 0.11 12.11 -4.12
C LEU A 82 0.43 13.33 -3.25
N GLU A 83 1.57 13.31 -2.57
CA GLU A 83 2.01 14.35 -1.64
C GLU A 83 3.54 14.53 -1.74
N PRO A 84 4.09 15.13 -2.80
CA PRO A 84 5.54 15.23 -3.00
C PRO A 84 6.29 15.96 -1.85
N GLY A 85 5.58 16.74 -1.04
CA GLY A 85 6.11 17.44 0.14
C GLY A 85 6.13 16.63 1.44
N TRP A 86 5.72 15.35 1.44
CA TRP A 86 5.66 14.53 2.66
C TRP A 86 7.02 14.32 3.32
N ARG A 87 8.12 14.33 2.55
CA ARG A 87 9.49 14.17 3.08
C ARG A 87 10.03 15.38 3.82
N SER A 88 9.42 16.55 3.63
CA SER A 88 9.83 17.81 4.23
C SER A 88 8.95 18.24 5.42
N LYS A 89 7.94 17.44 5.77
CA LYS A 89 7.03 17.66 6.90
C LYS A 89 7.48 16.87 8.11
#